data_AF-A0A842NTZ6-F1
#
_entry.id   AF-A0A842NTZ6-F1
#
_cell.length_a   1.000
_cell.length_b   1.000
_cell.length_c   1.000
_cell.angle_alpha   90.00
_cell.angle_beta   90.00
_cell.angle_gamma   90.00
#
_symmetry.space_group_name_H-M   'P 1'
#
loop_
_entity.id
_entity.type
_entity.pdbx_description
1 polymer ?
#
loop_
_entity_poly.entity_id
_entity_poly.type
_entity_poly.pdbx_seq_one_letter_code
_entity_poly.pdbx_strand_id
1 'polypeptide(L)'
;SDGEILVDLHEHGLDSNPELASLASRMEIDACQESVDKADLVLMDGSLYSQFLTRQKPLANSLVNTITKKNNVVFISKTSNTKKQFENLGAIAGDIFYYNHATVSPGFSKIHEDIKFGNDMIISSVFARLAESLPLIKIELLGSGYADNDFKLILNKILNNSIGGYPYALKLAHNNCKISGKDLAKLASIHGLSNEIGSREVLG
;
A
#
# COMPACT_ATOMS: atom_id res chain seq x y z
N SER A 1 -27.42 -13.72 -22.15
CA SER A 1 -26.59 -13.05 -21.14
C SER A 1 -26.01 -11.84 -21.82
N ASP A 2 -26.59 -10.69 -21.53
CA ASP A 2 -26.77 -9.64 -22.54
C ASP A 2 -25.70 -8.55 -22.37
N GLY A 3 -24.58 -8.92 -21.75
CA GLY A 3 -23.44 -8.02 -21.55
C GLY A 3 -23.69 -6.88 -20.57
N GLU A 4 -24.85 -6.81 -19.90
CA GLU A 4 -25.07 -5.83 -18.83
C GLU A 4 -24.21 -6.20 -17.62
N ILE A 5 -23.23 -5.36 -17.36
CA ILE A 5 -22.45 -5.35 -16.14
C ILE A 5 -23.45 -5.06 -15.02
N LEU A 6 -23.73 -6.05 -14.17
CA LEU A 6 -24.38 -5.83 -12.89
C LEU A 6 -23.51 -4.82 -12.14
N VAL A 7 -23.95 -3.56 -12.12
CA VAL A 7 -23.34 -2.53 -11.29
C VAL A 7 -23.54 -3.00 -9.86
N ASP A 8 -22.45 -3.36 -9.21
CA ASP A 8 -22.44 -3.72 -7.80
C ASP A 8 -22.82 -2.46 -7.01
N LEU A 9 -24.12 -2.31 -6.72
CA LEU A 9 -24.73 -1.24 -5.93
C LEU A 9 -24.47 -1.47 -4.43
N HIS A 10 -23.24 -1.84 -4.08
CA HIS A 10 -22.74 -1.84 -2.72
C HIS A 10 -21.88 -0.59 -2.49
N GLU A 11 -22.47 0.59 -2.65
CA GLU A 11 -21.98 1.82 -2.00
C GLU A 11 -22.30 1.76 -0.49
N HIS A 12 -21.71 0.79 0.20
CA HIS A 12 -21.51 0.83 1.64
C HIS A 12 -20.00 0.74 1.94
N GLY A 13 -19.21 1.49 1.18
CA GLY A 13 -17.97 2.03 1.72
C GLY A 13 -18.37 3.21 2.59
N LEU A 14 -18.09 3.15 3.89
CA LEU A 14 -18.04 4.36 4.71
C LEU A 14 -17.33 5.43 3.87
N ASP A 15 -18.03 6.52 3.56
CA ASP A 15 -17.41 7.71 2.98
C ASP A 15 -16.12 7.93 3.78
N SER A 16 -14.97 7.84 3.11
CA SER A 16 -13.69 7.59 3.77
C SER A 16 -13.39 8.82 4.63
N ASN A 17 -13.76 8.75 5.91
CA ASN A 17 -13.64 9.89 6.79
C ASN A 17 -12.17 10.33 6.77
N PRO A 18 -11.86 11.53 6.25
CA PRO A 18 -10.48 11.98 6.06
C PRO A 18 -9.69 11.96 7.37
N GLU A 19 -10.36 12.13 8.50
CA GLU A 19 -9.74 12.07 9.83
C GLU A 19 -9.32 10.65 10.21
N LEU A 20 -10.18 9.65 9.96
CA LEU A 20 -9.85 8.25 10.25
C LEU A 20 -8.73 7.74 9.33
N ALA A 21 -8.78 8.11 8.05
CA ALA A 21 -7.71 7.79 7.10
C ALA A 21 -6.38 8.45 7.54
N SER A 22 -6.42 9.71 7.98
CA SER A 22 -5.27 10.45 8.52
C SER A 22 -4.74 9.87 9.84
N LEU A 23 -5.62 9.33 10.69
CA LEU A 23 -5.22 8.67 11.93
C LEU A 23 -4.51 7.34 11.66
N ALA A 24 -5.10 6.47 10.84
CA ALA A 24 -4.48 5.21 10.42
C ALA A 24 -3.11 5.48 9.77
N SER A 25 -3.08 6.50 8.92
CA SER A 25 -1.88 7.03 8.30
C SER A 25 -0.77 7.38 9.29
N ARG A 26 -1.12 8.08 10.38
CA ARG A 26 -0.17 8.46 11.42
C ARG A 26 0.37 7.24 12.15
N MET A 27 -0.50 6.29 12.50
CA MET A 27 -0.11 5.05 13.15
C MET A 27 0.89 4.24 12.32
N GLU A 28 0.76 4.22 10.99
CA GLU A 28 1.74 3.60 10.09
C GLU A 28 3.11 4.30 10.13
N ILE A 29 3.12 5.65 10.17
CA ILE A 29 4.36 6.43 10.26
C ILE A 29 5.04 6.18 11.60
N ASP A 30 4.27 6.18 12.70
CA ASP A 30 4.79 5.94 14.05
C ASP A 30 5.40 4.52 14.14
N ALA A 31 4.70 3.50 13.63
CA ALA A 31 5.22 2.14 13.56
C ALA A 31 6.51 2.04 12.71
N CYS A 32 6.59 2.80 11.61
CA CYS A 32 7.81 2.90 10.81
C CYS A 32 8.96 3.50 11.62
N GLN A 33 8.73 4.64 12.28
CA GLN A 33 9.72 5.32 13.13
C GLN A 33 10.30 4.42 14.21
N GLU A 34 9.44 3.64 14.88
CA GLU A 34 9.85 2.70 15.92
C GLU A 34 10.65 1.50 15.39
N SER A 35 10.57 1.23 14.08
CA SER A 35 11.15 0.06 13.42
C SER A 35 12.44 0.37 12.67
N VAL A 36 12.61 1.59 12.12
CA VAL A 36 13.76 1.97 11.27
C VAL A 36 15.10 1.64 11.92
N ASP A 37 15.25 1.86 13.23
CA ASP A 37 16.52 1.61 13.90
C ASP A 37 16.76 0.14 14.27
N LYS A 38 15.71 -0.68 14.28
CA LYS A 38 15.71 -2.05 14.79
C LYS A 38 15.76 -3.12 13.70
N ALA A 39 15.57 -2.74 12.43
CA ALA A 39 15.50 -3.65 11.30
C ALA A 39 16.46 -3.27 10.17
N ASP A 40 16.97 -4.27 9.46
CA ASP A 40 17.81 -4.07 8.27
C ASP A 40 17.02 -3.56 7.06
N LEU A 41 15.70 -3.80 7.05
CA LEU A 41 14.77 -3.39 6.01
C LEU A 41 13.38 -3.23 6.63
N VAL A 42 12.76 -2.08 6.43
CA VAL A 42 11.38 -1.79 6.83
C VAL A 42 10.50 -1.76 5.59
N LEU A 43 9.41 -2.51 5.61
CA LEU A 43 8.47 -2.59 4.49
C LEU A 43 7.19 -1.82 4.86
N MET A 44 6.82 -0.88 4.01
CA MET A 44 5.56 -0.13 4.10
C MET A 44 4.57 -0.69 3.09
N ASP A 45 3.34 -0.97 3.52
CA ASP A 45 2.27 -1.36 2.61
C ASP A 45 1.69 -0.12 1.91
N GLY A 46 1.42 -0.25 0.63
CA GLY A 46 0.91 0.84 -0.19
C GLY A 46 2.00 1.65 -0.90
N SER A 47 1.54 2.60 -1.70
CA SER A 47 2.42 3.41 -2.54
C SER A 47 2.92 4.63 -1.80
N LEU A 48 4.22 4.93 -1.96
CA LEU A 48 4.82 6.17 -1.48
C LEU A 48 4.11 7.39 -2.08
N TYR A 49 3.71 7.28 -3.35
CA TYR A 49 2.95 8.29 -4.08
C TYR A 49 1.62 8.58 -3.37
N SER A 50 0.84 7.55 -3.07
CA SER A 50 -0.42 7.68 -2.33
C SER A 50 -0.19 8.27 -0.94
N GLN A 51 0.86 7.83 -0.25
CA GLN A 51 1.20 8.28 1.09
C GLN A 51 1.44 9.78 1.18
N PHE A 52 2.04 10.37 0.16
CA PHE A 52 2.31 11.80 0.13
C PHE A 52 1.16 12.63 -0.44
N LEU A 53 0.39 12.09 -1.39
CA LEU A 53 -0.77 12.81 -1.96
C LEU A 53 -1.95 12.90 -1.00
N THR A 54 -2.17 11.90 -0.14
CA THR A 54 -3.36 11.84 0.72
C THR A 54 -3.20 12.60 2.05
N ARG A 55 -2.05 13.23 2.31
CA ARG A 55 -1.69 13.66 3.68
C ARG A 55 -1.43 15.16 3.85
N GLN A 56 -1.75 15.63 5.05
CA GLN A 56 -1.39 16.95 5.55
C GLN A 56 0.14 17.11 5.55
N LYS A 57 0.65 18.28 5.12
CA LYS A 57 2.10 18.61 5.04
C LYS A 57 2.97 18.15 6.23
N PRO A 58 2.53 18.22 7.50
CA PRO A 58 3.35 17.78 8.63
C PRO A 58 3.69 16.29 8.63
N LEU A 59 2.77 15.42 8.20
CA LEU A 59 2.99 13.97 8.16
C LEU A 59 3.98 13.58 7.07
N ALA A 60 3.96 14.28 5.93
CA ALA A 60 4.92 14.10 4.85
C ALA A 60 6.36 14.34 5.31
N ASN A 61 6.62 15.44 6.03
CA ASN A 61 7.96 15.75 6.55
C ASN A 61 8.45 14.71 7.56
N SER A 62 7.58 14.28 8.47
CA SER A 62 7.89 13.23 9.45
C SER A 62 8.28 11.92 8.75
N LEU A 63 7.53 11.54 7.72
CA LEU A 63 7.82 10.34 6.93
C LEU A 63 9.15 10.47 6.19
N VAL A 64 9.42 11.60 5.54
CA VAL A 64 10.68 11.85 4.82
C VAL A 64 11.87 11.72 5.76
N ASN A 65 11.82 12.39 6.92
CA ASN A 65 12.88 12.31 7.92
C ASN A 65 13.12 10.87 8.40
N THR A 66 12.05 10.07 8.48
CA THR A 66 12.11 8.67 8.88
C THR A 66 12.78 7.82 7.80
N ILE A 67 12.40 8.00 6.54
CA ILE A 67 12.95 7.27 5.39
C ILE A 67 14.44 7.59 5.21
N THR A 68 14.81 8.87 5.27
CA THR A 68 16.18 9.33 5.01
C THR A 68 17.17 9.01 6.14
N LYS A 69 16.67 8.62 7.34
CA LYS A 69 17.52 8.30 8.49
C LYS A 69 18.48 7.14 8.25
N LYS A 70 18.01 6.06 7.62
CA LYS A 70 18.80 4.85 7.34
C LYS A 70 18.71 4.35 5.90
N ASN A 71 17.88 4.96 5.05
CA ASN A 71 17.64 4.52 3.66
C ASN A 71 17.29 3.03 3.54
N ASN A 72 16.59 2.49 4.56
CA ASN A 72 16.18 1.09 4.65
C ASN A 72 14.66 0.91 4.60
N VAL A 73 13.91 1.95 4.24
CA VAL A 73 12.44 1.91 4.12
C VAL A 73 12.05 1.71 2.66
N VAL A 74 11.22 0.70 2.41
CA VAL A 74 10.77 0.31 1.07
C VAL A 74 9.25 0.24 1.04
N PHE A 75 8.65 0.85 0.02
CA PHE A 75 7.20 0.84 -0.18
C PHE A 75 6.83 -0.26 -1.18
N ILE A 76 5.81 -1.05 -0.84
CA ILE A 76 5.36 -2.19 -1.64
C ILE A 76 3.86 -2.08 -1.86
N SER A 77 3.45 -2.09 -3.12
CA SER A 77 2.04 -2.11 -3.51
C SER A 77 1.71 -3.26 -4.45
N LYS A 78 0.54 -3.89 -4.24
CA LYS A 78 0.00 -4.97 -5.09
C LYS A 78 -0.70 -4.45 -6.34
N THR A 79 -1.13 -3.20 -6.29
CA THR A 79 -1.86 -2.52 -7.36
C THR A 79 -1.16 -1.22 -7.67
N SER A 80 -1.19 -0.82 -8.94
CA SER A 80 -0.67 0.47 -9.35
C SER A 80 -1.39 0.98 -10.59
N ASN A 81 -1.76 2.25 -10.58
CA ASN A 81 -2.42 2.93 -11.69
C ASN A 81 -1.46 3.83 -12.48
N THR A 82 -0.14 3.81 -12.19
CA THR A 82 0.84 4.56 -12.96
C THR A 82 0.86 4.07 -14.40
N LYS A 83 0.85 5.00 -15.37
CA LYS A 83 0.86 4.73 -16.82
C LYS A 83 2.09 5.31 -17.51
N LYS A 84 3.17 5.57 -16.77
CA LYS A 84 4.25 6.44 -17.20
C LYS A 84 5.25 5.75 -18.12
N GLN A 85 5.44 4.45 -17.96
CA GLN A 85 6.42 3.70 -18.75
C GLN A 85 5.90 3.34 -20.14
N PHE A 86 4.58 3.14 -20.28
CA PHE A 86 3.94 2.82 -21.56
C PHE A 86 3.09 3.97 -22.13
N GLU A 87 3.14 5.18 -21.53
CA GLU A 87 2.34 6.36 -21.94
C GLU A 87 2.46 6.66 -23.44
N ASN A 88 3.69 6.70 -23.94
CA ASN A 88 4.03 7.00 -25.33
C ASN A 88 3.54 5.95 -26.34
N LEU A 89 3.07 4.80 -25.86
CA LEU A 89 2.51 3.71 -26.66
C LEU A 89 0.97 3.70 -26.64
N GLY A 90 0.33 4.73 -26.07
CA GLY A 90 -1.12 4.83 -26.00
C GLY A 90 -1.74 3.92 -24.93
N ALA A 91 -1.03 3.73 -23.81
CA ALA A 91 -1.46 2.85 -22.74
C ALA A 91 -2.86 3.17 -22.17
N ILE A 92 -3.79 2.22 -22.28
CA ILE A 92 -5.13 2.29 -21.70
C ILE A 92 -5.18 1.83 -20.22
N ALA A 93 -4.33 0.86 -19.85
CA ALA A 93 -4.20 0.32 -18.49
C ALA A 93 -2.94 0.83 -17.76
N GLY A 94 -2.79 0.50 -16.48
CA GLY A 94 -1.56 0.77 -15.70
C GLY A 94 -0.36 -0.05 -16.16
N ASP A 95 0.85 0.45 -15.95
CA ASP A 95 2.11 -0.19 -16.35
C ASP A 95 2.21 -1.64 -15.82
N ILE A 96 1.71 -1.88 -14.60
CA ILE A 96 1.68 -3.21 -13.98
C ILE A 96 0.90 -4.25 -14.80
N PHE A 97 -0.17 -3.83 -15.50
CA PHE A 97 -0.97 -4.70 -16.34
C PHE A 97 -0.14 -5.22 -17.52
N TYR A 98 0.58 -4.34 -18.21
CA TYR A 98 1.40 -4.73 -19.36
C TYR A 98 2.56 -5.62 -18.94
N TYR A 99 3.25 -5.29 -17.86
CA TYR A 99 4.32 -6.15 -17.34
C TYR A 99 3.82 -7.53 -16.94
N ASN A 100 2.60 -7.62 -16.37
CA ASN A 100 2.03 -8.90 -15.97
C ASN A 100 1.71 -9.80 -17.18
N HIS A 101 1.40 -9.21 -18.34
CA HIS A 101 1.15 -9.94 -19.60
C HIS A 101 2.42 -10.21 -20.41
N ALA A 102 3.43 -9.34 -20.30
CA ALA A 102 4.66 -9.44 -21.08
C ALA A 102 5.55 -10.61 -20.64
N THR A 103 5.53 -10.97 -19.35
CA THR A 103 6.34 -12.07 -18.83
C THR A 103 5.74 -12.70 -17.58
N VAL A 104 5.97 -14.01 -17.42
CA VAL A 104 5.67 -14.79 -16.21
C VAL A 104 6.93 -15.12 -15.39
N SER A 105 8.12 -14.79 -15.89
CA SER A 105 9.39 -15.12 -15.24
C SER A 105 9.70 -14.17 -14.06
N PRO A 106 10.47 -14.62 -13.05
CA PRO A 106 11.01 -13.74 -12.02
C PRO A 106 11.89 -12.63 -12.62
N GLY A 107 11.93 -11.47 -11.97
CA GLY A 107 12.72 -10.32 -12.41
C GLY A 107 12.09 -9.00 -12.01
N PHE A 108 12.62 -7.89 -12.51
CA PHE A 108 12.04 -6.57 -12.32
C PHE A 108 12.16 -5.71 -13.59
N SER A 109 11.25 -4.74 -13.72
CA SER A 109 11.23 -3.79 -14.83
C SER A 109 12.46 -2.87 -14.82
N LYS A 110 12.63 -2.08 -15.88
CA LYS A 110 13.54 -0.93 -15.83
C LYS A 110 13.18 -0.01 -14.65
N ILE A 111 14.20 0.55 -14.01
CA ILE A 111 14.04 1.57 -12.97
C ILE A 111 13.41 2.82 -13.58
N HIS A 112 12.32 3.28 -12.98
CA HIS A 112 11.62 4.48 -13.36
C HIS A 112 11.70 5.51 -12.24
N GLU A 113 12.22 6.69 -12.55
CA GLU A 113 12.29 7.84 -11.65
C GLU A 113 11.16 8.82 -11.99
N ASP A 114 10.29 9.09 -11.01
CA ASP A 114 9.32 10.17 -11.07
C ASP A 114 9.90 11.41 -10.38
N ILE A 115 10.29 12.39 -11.19
CA ILE A 115 10.92 13.66 -10.77
C ILE A 115 9.90 14.76 -10.44
N LYS A 116 8.60 14.54 -10.66
CA LYS A 116 7.56 15.55 -10.45
C LYS A 116 6.76 15.31 -9.17
N PHE A 117 7.33 14.56 -8.25
CA PHE A 117 6.67 14.26 -7.00
C PHE A 117 6.88 15.39 -5.99
N GLY A 118 5.80 15.89 -5.37
CA GLY A 118 5.77 17.16 -4.64
C GLY A 118 6.91 17.36 -3.63
N ASN A 119 7.29 18.63 -3.40
CA ASN A 119 8.46 19.06 -2.60
C ASN A 119 9.82 18.63 -3.18
N ASP A 120 9.99 18.66 -4.51
CA ASP A 120 11.26 18.32 -5.20
C ASP A 120 11.79 16.91 -4.85
N MET A 121 10.87 15.99 -4.52
CA MET A 121 11.21 14.62 -4.19
C MET A 121 11.21 13.77 -5.45
N ILE A 122 12.15 12.83 -5.51
CA ILE A 122 12.21 11.84 -6.58
C ILE A 122 11.78 10.50 -6.01
N ILE A 123 10.94 9.77 -6.73
CA ILE A 123 10.58 8.39 -6.38
C ILE A 123 11.15 7.47 -7.45
N SER A 124 12.03 6.56 -7.04
CA SER A 124 12.54 5.49 -7.89
C SER A 124 11.70 4.24 -7.71
N SER A 125 11.28 3.62 -8.80
CA SER A 125 10.36 2.48 -8.76
C SER A 125 10.62 1.41 -9.80
N VAL A 126 10.27 0.17 -9.44
CA VAL A 126 10.26 -0.98 -10.35
C VAL A 126 9.00 -1.81 -10.13
N PHE A 127 8.57 -2.53 -11.17
CA PHE A 127 7.64 -3.65 -11.03
C PHE A 127 8.43 -4.94 -10.95
N ALA A 128 8.23 -5.72 -9.90
CA ALA A 128 9.02 -6.93 -9.64
C ALA A 128 8.13 -8.17 -9.49
N ARG A 129 8.60 -9.28 -10.05
CA ARG A 129 8.05 -10.62 -9.87
C ARG A 129 9.06 -11.45 -9.07
N LEU A 130 8.67 -11.87 -7.87
CA LEU A 130 9.56 -12.60 -6.96
C LEU A 130 9.77 -14.06 -7.35
N ALA A 131 8.76 -14.72 -7.90
CA ALA A 131 8.86 -16.09 -8.41
C ALA A 131 7.93 -16.30 -9.61
N GLU A 132 8.16 -17.38 -10.36
CA GLU A 132 7.45 -17.67 -11.60
C GLU A 132 5.92 -17.71 -11.40
N SER A 133 5.19 -17.11 -12.33
CA SER A 133 3.73 -17.05 -12.36
C SER A 133 3.06 -16.35 -11.15
N LEU A 134 3.81 -15.77 -10.22
CA LEU A 134 3.25 -15.02 -9.08
C LEU A 134 2.95 -13.56 -9.44
N PRO A 135 1.95 -12.90 -8.84
CA PRO A 135 1.63 -11.51 -9.16
C PRO A 135 2.82 -10.55 -9.04
N LEU A 136 2.82 -9.50 -9.86
CA LEU A 136 3.76 -8.39 -9.73
C LEU A 136 3.46 -7.56 -8.48
N ILE A 137 4.52 -7.05 -7.88
CA ILE A 137 4.47 -5.99 -6.87
C ILE A 137 5.23 -4.78 -7.39
N LYS A 138 4.78 -3.58 -7.04
CA LYS A 138 5.55 -2.36 -7.28
C LYS A 138 6.38 -2.06 -6.05
N ILE A 139 7.68 -1.84 -6.27
CA ILE A 139 8.64 -1.42 -5.25
C ILE A 139 8.94 0.05 -5.49
N GLU A 140 8.86 0.87 -4.45
CA GLU A 140 9.14 2.30 -4.49
C GLU A 140 10.13 2.70 -3.40
N LEU A 141 11.10 3.52 -3.77
CA LEU A 141 12.14 4.08 -2.91
C LEU A 141 12.12 5.60 -3.06
N LEU A 142 12.37 6.31 -1.95
CA LEU A 142 12.60 7.75 -1.98
C LEU A 142 14.04 8.02 -2.47
N GLY A 143 14.19 8.96 -3.40
CA GLY A 143 15.47 9.35 -3.98
C GLY A 143 15.68 8.88 -5.42
N SER A 144 16.86 9.19 -5.95
CA SER A 144 17.31 8.90 -7.31
C SER A 144 18.69 8.24 -7.31
N GLY A 145 19.14 7.79 -8.49
CA GLY A 145 20.49 7.26 -8.69
C GLY A 145 20.67 5.80 -8.24
N TYR A 146 19.58 5.10 -7.96
CA TYR A 146 19.62 3.67 -7.67
C TYR A 146 19.99 2.87 -8.92
N ALA A 147 20.85 1.87 -8.75
CA ALA A 147 21.24 0.94 -9.78
C ALA A 147 20.49 -0.39 -9.64
N ASP A 148 20.56 -1.22 -10.69
CA ASP A 148 19.96 -2.56 -10.71
C ASP A 148 20.40 -3.42 -9.51
N ASN A 149 21.65 -3.27 -9.05
CA ASN A 149 22.16 -4.01 -7.90
C ASN A 149 21.47 -3.62 -6.58
N ASP A 150 21.06 -2.36 -6.42
CA ASP A 150 20.35 -1.91 -5.22
C ASP A 150 18.98 -2.58 -5.13
N PHE A 151 18.21 -2.58 -6.23
CA PHE A 151 16.94 -3.28 -6.31
C PHE A 151 17.10 -4.80 -6.17
N LYS A 152 18.14 -5.42 -6.76
CA LYS A 152 18.41 -6.85 -6.56
C LYS A 152 18.65 -7.20 -5.10
N LEU A 153 19.45 -6.41 -4.38
CA LEU A 153 19.71 -6.64 -2.96
C LEU A 153 18.43 -6.54 -2.12
N ILE A 154 17.58 -5.55 -2.39
CA ILE A 154 16.28 -5.38 -1.73
C ILE A 154 15.36 -6.57 -2.04
N LEU A 155 15.22 -6.94 -3.32
CA LEU A 155 14.36 -8.04 -3.74
C LEU A 155 14.82 -9.39 -3.17
N ASN A 156 16.13 -9.64 -3.06
CA ASN A 156 16.65 -10.86 -2.44
C ASN A 156 16.29 -10.94 -0.95
N LYS A 157 16.40 -9.83 -0.21
CA LYS A 157 15.97 -9.76 1.20
C LYS A 157 14.47 -10.02 1.35
N ILE A 158 13.67 -9.45 0.45
CA ILE A 158 12.21 -9.64 0.41
C ILE A 158 11.86 -11.10 0.08
N LEU A 159 12.47 -11.68 -0.95
CA LEU A 159 12.18 -13.04 -1.42
C LEU A 159 12.38 -14.08 -0.32
N ASN A 160 13.48 -13.98 0.43
CA ASN A 160 13.78 -14.89 1.55
C ASN A 160 12.72 -14.86 2.65
N ASN A 161 11.91 -13.81 2.72
CA ASN A 161 10.88 -13.60 3.73
C ASN A 161 9.47 -13.49 3.12
N SER A 162 9.27 -14.02 1.91
CA SER A 162 8.00 -13.95 1.18
C SER A 162 7.27 -15.29 1.11
N ILE A 163 5.94 -15.24 1.10
CA ILE A 163 5.06 -16.40 0.87
C ILE A 163 4.10 -16.04 -0.26
N GLY A 164 4.08 -16.85 -1.31
CA GLY A 164 3.20 -16.61 -2.47
C GLY A 164 3.50 -15.29 -3.20
N GLY A 165 4.78 -14.86 -3.20
CA GLY A 165 5.23 -13.70 -3.97
C GLY A 165 4.95 -12.36 -3.30
N TYR A 166 4.61 -12.37 -2.01
CA TYR A 166 4.41 -11.18 -1.21
C TYR A 166 5.11 -11.33 0.16
N PRO A 167 5.70 -10.25 0.72
CA PRO A 167 6.41 -10.32 2.01
C PRO A 167 5.49 -10.80 3.13
N TYR A 168 5.94 -11.79 3.90
CA TYR A 168 5.16 -12.34 5.01
C TYR A 168 4.89 -11.32 6.11
N ALA A 169 5.86 -10.46 6.41
CA ALA A 169 5.71 -9.38 7.40
C ALA A 169 4.53 -8.44 7.06
N LEU A 170 4.40 -8.05 5.78
CA LEU A 170 3.27 -7.22 5.33
C LEU A 170 1.95 -7.99 5.39
N LYS A 171 1.95 -9.28 5.04
CA LYS A 171 0.74 -10.13 5.16
C LYS A 171 0.29 -10.25 6.63
N LEU A 172 1.22 -10.41 7.56
CA LEU A 172 0.93 -10.48 8.99
C LEU A 172 0.40 -9.14 9.52
N ALA A 173 1.04 -8.03 9.16
CA ALA A 173 0.59 -6.69 9.55
C ALA A 173 -0.84 -6.40 9.03
N HIS A 174 -1.11 -6.69 7.76
CA HIS A 174 -2.44 -6.53 7.18
C HIS A 174 -3.51 -7.34 7.93
N ASN A 175 -3.20 -8.60 8.25
CA ASN A 175 -4.14 -9.46 8.97
C ASN A 175 -4.38 -9.00 10.41
N ASN A 176 -3.34 -8.51 11.09
CA ASN A 176 -3.43 -8.05 12.48
C ASN A 176 -4.18 -6.71 12.61
N CYS A 177 -4.09 -5.85 11.60
CA CYS A 177 -4.75 -4.54 11.59
C CYS A 177 -6.16 -4.58 10.97
N LYS A 178 -6.57 -5.71 10.37
CA LYS A 178 -7.90 -5.84 9.75
C LYS A 178 -8.99 -5.87 10.82
N ILE A 179 -9.79 -4.80 10.88
CA ILE A 179 -11.00 -4.75 11.69
C ILE A 179 -12.07 -5.59 11.00
N SER A 180 -12.47 -6.71 11.61
CA SER A 180 -13.54 -7.57 11.10
C SER A 180 -14.93 -7.04 11.49
N GLY A 181 -15.98 -7.56 10.85
CA GLY A 181 -17.36 -7.25 11.25
C GLY A 181 -17.66 -7.65 12.70
N LYS A 182 -16.98 -8.68 13.24
CA LYS A 182 -17.09 -9.06 14.65
C LYS A 182 -16.49 -8.01 15.57
N ASP A 183 -15.37 -7.42 15.17
CA ASP A 183 -14.72 -6.35 15.93
C ASP A 183 -15.58 -5.10 15.94
N LEU A 184 -16.18 -4.73 14.80
CA LEU A 184 -17.15 -3.64 14.72
C LEU A 184 -18.38 -3.87 15.60
N ALA A 185 -18.95 -5.07 15.59
CA ALA A 185 -20.08 -5.41 16.45
C ALA A 185 -19.72 -5.31 17.94
N LYS A 186 -18.52 -5.76 18.31
CA LYS A 186 -18.00 -5.63 19.67
C LYS A 186 -17.78 -4.17 20.07
N LEU A 187 -17.21 -3.34 19.19
CA LEU A 187 -17.03 -1.91 19.42
C LEU A 187 -18.38 -1.20 19.57
N ALA A 188 -19.34 -1.48 18.68
CA ALA A 188 -20.69 -0.95 18.78
C ALA A 188 -21.35 -1.33 20.11
N SER A 189 -21.14 -2.56 20.59
CA SER A 189 -21.63 -3.00 21.89
C SER A 189 -20.98 -2.30 23.08
N ILE A 190 -19.66 -2.15 23.07
CA ILE A 190 -18.94 -1.41 24.12
C ILE A 190 -19.40 0.05 24.20
N HIS A 191 -19.72 0.66 23.05
CA HIS A 191 -20.18 2.05 22.97
C HIS A 191 -21.71 2.21 23.16
N GLY A 192 -22.44 1.14 23.49
CA GLY A 192 -23.89 1.18 23.68
C GLY A 192 -24.69 1.48 22.40
N LEU A 193 -24.05 1.33 21.23
CA LEU A 193 -24.66 1.52 19.91
C LEU A 193 -25.39 0.26 19.42
N SER A 194 -25.05 -0.91 19.99
CA SER A 194 -25.92 -2.08 19.87
C SER A 194 -27.09 -1.87 20.82
N ASN A 195 -28.27 -1.53 20.28
CA ASN A 195 -29.52 -1.36 21.01
C ASN A 195 -29.57 -2.11 22.35
N GLU A 196 -29.53 -1.39 23.47
CA GLU A 196 -29.99 -1.95 24.74
C GLU A 196 -31.53 -1.94 24.77
N ILE A 197 -32.08 -3.12 24.46
CA ILE A 197 -33.14 -3.84 25.16
C ILE A 197 -33.98 -3.01 26.15
N GLY A 198 -35.28 -2.85 25.87
CA GLY A 198 -36.29 -2.60 26.91
C GLY A 198 -37.46 -1.68 26.53
N SER A 199 -38.55 -2.28 26.04
CA SER A 199 -39.90 -2.08 26.59
C SER A 199 -40.33 -0.66 27.00
N ARG A 200 -40.81 0.13 26.04
CA ARG A 200 -42.14 0.72 26.24
C ARG A 200 -43.14 -0.27 25.67
N GLU A 201 -43.52 -1.26 26.47
CA GLU A 201 -44.90 -1.72 26.37
C GLU A 201 -45.74 -0.46 26.59
N VAL A 202 -46.36 0.01 25.52
CA VAL A 202 -47.37 1.05 25.58
C VAL A 202 -48.44 0.48 26.52
N LEU A 203 -48.55 1.06 27.72
CA LEU A 203 -49.64 0.76 28.64
C LEU A 203 -50.95 0.95 27.89
N GLY A 204 -51.55 -0.17 27.48
CA GLY A 204 -52.94 -0.27 27.05
C GLY A 204 -53.86 -0.42 28.24
#